data_AF-A0A5B9FVK5-F1
#
_entry.id   AF-A0A5B9FVK5-F1
#
_cell.length_a   1.000
_cell.length_b   1.000
_cell.length_c   1.000
_cell.angle_alpha   90.00
_cell.angle_beta   90.00
_cell.angle_gamma   90.00
#
_symmetry.space_group_name_H-M   'P 1'
#
loop_
_entity.id
_entity.type
_entity.pdbx_description
1 polymer ?
#
loop_
_entity_poly.entity_id
_entity_poly.type
_entity_poly.pdbx_seq_one_letter_code
_entity_poly.pdbx_strand_id
1 'polypeptide(L)'
;MKILKAFLLSFALCSTAGVSAQKVFASAKYTQMCSYYGEAVTGDIHAYKPEASAESAVKNIMSVIGLKANFELRAANVPNAAAVILKGKRYILYNPKFMANINSVTGSDWAAISILAHEIGHHLNGHTLDNVGSRPQTELDADEFSGFVLGRLGATLADAQAVMGTIASIKGSHSHPPKSDRLIAIAAGWNRAGGTAIAAQPVVQTQPEKPKPVVIAEKPKEVTQPKQVLVERNLTREERIQQSAHI
;
A
#
# COMPACT_ATOMS: atom_id res chain seq x y z
N MET A 1 -69.02 -17.01 44.14
CA MET A 1 -67.90 -16.13 43.74
C MET A 1 -67.35 -16.63 42.41
N LYS A 2 -67.63 -15.93 41.29
CA LYS A 2 -67.21 -16.33 39.94
C LYS A 2 -65.82 -15.73 39.66
N ILE A 3 -64.84 -16.58 39.40
CA ILE A 3 -63.45 -16.19 39.13
C ILE A 3 -63.32 -15.91 37.63
N LEU A 4 -63.19 -14.63 37.28
CA LEU A 4 -62.94 -14.17 35.92
C LEU A 4 -61.44 -14.34 35.61
N LYS A 5 -61.09 -15.33 34.79
CA LYS A 5 -59.72 -15.48 34.27
C LYS A 5 -59.51 -14.50 33.12
N ALA A 6 -58.76 -13.43 33.36
CA ALA A 6 -58.31 -12.52 32.33
C ALA A 6 -57.25 -13.23 31.46
N PHE A 7 -57.58 -13.44 30.18
CA PHE A 7 -56.61 -13.82 29.15
C PHE A 7 -55.84 -12.56 28.71
N LEU A 8 -54.62 -12.39 29.21
CA LEU A 8 -53.66 -11.42 28.68
C LEU A 8 -53.01 -12.04 27.43
N LEU A 9 -53.49 -11.63 26.26
CA LEU A 9 -52.91 -11.93 24.96
C LEU A 9 -51.70 -11.00 24.75
N SER A 10 -50.52 -11.42 25.21
CA SER A 10 -49.27 -10.71 24.91
C SER A 10 -48.92 -10.90 23.44
N PHE A 11 -49.18 -9.87 22.63
CA PHE A 11 -48.81 -9.79 21.23
C PHE A 11 -47.27 -9.69 21.15
N ALA A 12 -46.60 -10.79 20.84
CA ALA A 12 -45.17 -10.81 20.57
C ALA A 12 -44.91 -10.07 19.24
N LEU A 13 -44.50 -8.80 19.35
CA LEU A 13 -44.05 -7.99 18.22
C LEU A 13 -42.71 -8.56 17.74
N CYS A 14 -42.77 -9.51 16.81
CA CYS A 14 -41.60 -10.07 16.14
C CYS A 14 -41.05 -9.00 15.20
N SER A 15 -40.09 -8.21 15.68
CA SER A 15 -39.30 -7.28 14.87
C SER A 15 -38.50 -8.08 13.86
N THR A 16 -39.07 -8.29 12.66
CA THR A 16 -38.32 -8.78 11.51
C THR A 16 -37.42 -7.66 11.02
N ALA A 17 -36.24 -7.54 11.64
CA ALA A 17 -35.13 -6.83 11.02
C ALA A 17 -34.85 -7.55 9.70
N GLY A 18 -35.30 -6.96 8.60
CA GLY A 18 -35.05 -7.47 7.26
C GLY A 18 -33.55 -7.58 7.04
N VAL A 19 -33.02 -8.80 7.09
CA VAL A 19 -31.69 -9.10 6.58
C VAL A 19 -31.78 -8.83 5.08
N SER A 20 -31.37 -7.65 4.64
CA SER A 20 -31.17 -7.37 3.22
C SER A 20 -30.08 -8.30 2.74
N ALA A 21 -30.47 -9.42 2.13
CA ALA A 21 -29.56 -10.33 1.46
C ALA A 21 -28.77 -9.50 0.44
N GLN A 22 -27.47 -9.39 0.66
CA GLN A 22 -26.62 -8.58 -0.19
C GLN A 22 -26.63 -9.18 -1.60
N LYS A 23 -27.06 -8.39 -2.59
CA LYS A 23 -27.18 -8.84 -3.97
C LYS A 23 -25.81 -9.31 -4.49
N VAL A 24 -25.75 -10.53 -5.02
CA VAL A 24 -24.55 -11.08 -5.67
C VAL A 24 -24.17 -10.18 -6.84
N PHE A 25 -22.92 -9.71 -6.86
CA PHE A 25 -22.42 -8.79 -7.87
C PHE A 25 -22.02 -9.53 -9.15
N ALA A 26 -21.30 -10.64 -9.01
CA ALA A 26 -20.97 -11.57 -10.08
C ALA A 26 -20.66 -12.97 -9.50
N SER A 27 -20.66 -14.00 -10.36
CA SER A 27 -20.14 -15.32 -10.00
C SER A 27 -18.75 -15.47 -10.58
N ALA A 28 -17.76 -15.82 -9.75
CA ALA A 28 -16.37 -15.94 -10.16
C ALA A 28 -16.12 -17.09 -11.16
N LYS A 29 -17.09 -18.01 -11.29
CA LYS A 29 -17.09 -19.12 -12.26
C LYS A 29 -16.95 -18.66 -13.73
N TYR A 30 -17.29 -17.40 -14.04
CA TYR A 30 -17.30 -16.86 -15.40
C TYR A 30 -16.29 -15.74 -15.62
N THR A 31 -15.33 -15.60 -14.73
CA THR A 31 -14.36 -14.51 -14.76
C THR A 31 -12.98 -15.14 -14.68
N GLN A 32 -12.29 -15.26 -15.81
CA GLN A 32 -10.85 -15.56 -15.79
C GLN A 32 -10.17 -14.25 -15.39
N MET A 33 -9.96 -14.08 -14.09
CA MET A 33 -9.45 -12.86 -13.48
C MET A 33 -7.93 -12.92 -13.51
N CYS A 34 -7.27 -11.83 -13.90
CA CYS A 34 -5.86 -11.65 -13.53
C CYS A 34 -5.89 -11.31 -12.04
N SER A 35 -5.50 -12.25 -11.19
CA SER A 35 -5.34 -12.01 -9.76
C SER A 35 -3.88 -11.70 -9.52
N TYR A 36 -3.59 -10.68 -8.72
CA TYR A 36 -2.23 -10.25 -8.40
C TYR A 36 -1.30 -11.36 -7.87
N TYR A 37 -1.87 -12.42 -7.28
CA TYR A 37 -1.17 -13.63 -6.80
C TYR A 37 -1.41 -14.88 -7.64
N GLY A 38 -2.26 -14.79 -8.67
CA GLY A 38 -2.62 -15.91 -9.51
C GLY A 38 -3.58 -16.91 -8.90
N GLU A 39 -4.16 -16.63 -7.73
CA GLU A 39 -5.15 -17.52 -7.14
C GLU A 39 -6.48 -17.44 -7.88
N ALA A 40 -7.18 -18.57 -7.96
CA ALA A 40 -8.53 -18.60 -8.49
C ALA A 40 -9.46 -17.86 -7.54
N VAL A 41 -10.16 -16.83 -8.02
CA VAL A 41 -11.29 -16.28 -7.30
C VAL A 41 -12.44 -17.28 -7.44
N THR A 42 -12.94 -17.78 -6.31
CA THR A 42 -14.01 -18.78 -6.29
C THR A 42 -15.24 -18.24 -5.58
N GLY A 43 -16.42 -18.68 -6.01
CA GLY A 43 -17.69 -18.35 -5.36
C GLY A 43 -18.32 -17.04 -5.85
N ASP A 44 -19.22 -16.51 -5.04
CA ASP A 44 -19.93 -15.26 -5.33
C ASP A 44 -19.07 -14.05 -4.97
N ILE A 45 -18.95 -13.14 -5.93
CA ILE A 45 -18.31 -11.86 -5.74
C ILE A 45 -19.36 -10.91 -5.18
N HIS A 46 -19.04 -10.29 -4.04
CA HIS A 46 -19.77 -9.20 -3.43
C HIS A 46 -18.93 -7.95 -3.54
N ALA A 47 -19.48 -6.90 -4.12
CA ALA A 47 -18.81 -5.63 -4.34
C ALA A 47 -19.52 -4.48 -3.62
N TYR A 48 -18.74 -3.52 -3.17
CA TYR A 48 -19.14 -2.38 -2.36
C TYR A 48 -18.60 -1.09 -2.98
N LYS A 49 -19.01 0.05 -2.42
CA LYS A 49 -18.39 1.33 -2.75
C LYS A 49 -16.91 1.28 -2.31
N PRO A 50 -15.96 1.75 -3.14
CA PRO A 50 -14.56 1.87 -2.72
C PRO A 50 -14.38 2.91 -1.61
N GLU A 51 -13.28 2.80 -0.88
CA GLU A 51 -12.86 3.78 0.11
C GLU A 51 -12.28 5.02 -0.58
N ALA A 52 -12.43 6.20 0.05
CA ALA A 52 -11.97 7.47 -0.52
C ALA A 52 -10.45 7.50 -0.79
N SER A 53 -9.66 6.79 0.02
CA SER A 53 -8.21 6.63 -0.19
C SER A 53 -7.90 5.85 -1.48
N ALA A 54 -8.61 4.75 -1.73
CA ALA A 54 -8.46 3.95 -2.94
C ALA A 54 -8.93 4.70 -4.19
N GLU A 55 -10.06 5.44 -4.10
CA GLU A 55 -10.51 6.33 -5.17
C GLU A 55 -9.47 7.41 -5.49
N SER A 56 -8.88 8.01 -4.46
CA SER A 56 -7.83 9.02 -4.61
C SER A 56 -6.55 8.45 -5.24
N ALA A 57 -6.15 7.24 -4.84
CA ALA A 57 -5.01 6.53 -5.43
C ALA A 57 -5.22 6.29 -6.93
N VAL A 58 -6.37 5.74 -7.33
CA VAL A 58 -6.70 5.54 -8.75
C VAL A 58 -6.71 6.87 -9.50
N LYS A 59 -7.32 7.93 -8.94
CA LYS A 59 -7.32 9.25 -9.56
C LYS A 59 -5.89 9.77 -9.81
N ASN A 60 -5.00 9.62 -8.85
CA ASN A 60 -3.60 10.05 -8.98
C ASN A 60 -2.86 9.22 -10.04
N ILE A 61 -3.04 7.89 -10.06
CA ILE A 61 -2.48 7.00 -11.09
C ILE A 61 -2.93 7.45 -12.49
N MET A 62 -4.24 7.63 -12.68
CA MET A 62 -4.81 8.04 -13.96
C MET A 62 -4.34 9.44 -14.39
N SER A 63 -4.12 10.34 -13.42
CA SER A 63 -3.62 11.69 -13.65
C SER A 63 -2.19 11.69 -14.21
N VAL A 64 -1.26 10.91 -13.64
CA VAL A 64 0.14 10.90 -14.09
C VAL A 64 0.36 10.27 -15.46
N ILE A 65 -0.56 9.42 -15.90
CA ILE A 65 -0.57 8.82 -17.24
C ILE A 65 -1.43 9.60 -18.25
N GLY A 66 -2.13 10.65 -17.80
CA GLY A 66 -2.92 11.53 -18.67
C GLY A 66 -4.19 10.90 -19.27
N LEU A 67 -4.74 9.85 -18.64
CA LEU A 67 -5.91 9.13 -19.15
C LEU A 67 -7.12 9.30 -18.22
N LYS A 68 -8.32 9.24 -18.80
CA LYS A 68 -9.56 9.09 -18.03
C LYS A 68 -9.79 7.62 -17.73
N ALA A 69 -10.22 7.30 -16.50
CA ALA A 69 -10.62 5.95 -16.14
C ALA A 69 -11.81 5.50 -17.00
N ASN A 70 -11.70 4.33 -17.62
CA ASN A 70 -12.77 3.67 -18.36
C ASN A 70 -13.23 2.35 -17.68
N PHE A 71 -12.99 2.27 -16.37
CA PHE A 71 -13.31 1.15 -15.49
C PHE A 71 -13.91 1.68 -14.18
N GLU A 72 -14.61 0.83 -13.44
CA GLU A 72 -15.06 1.14 -12.08
C GLU A 72 -14.19 0.48 -11.02
N LEU A 73 -13.80 1.24 -10.01
CA LEU A 73 -13.17 0.70 -8.80
C LEU A 73 -14.24 0.20 -7.83
N ARG A 74 -14.07 -1.01 -7.29
CA ARG A 74 -14.95 -1.57 -6.26
C ARG A 74 -14.14 -2.27 -5.18
N ALA A 75 -14.48 -1.99 -3.92
CA ALA A 75 -14.10 -2.89 -2.83
C ALA A 75 -14.87 -4.20 -2.99
N ALA A 76 -14.22 -5.35 -2.80
CA ALA A 76 -14.82 -6.66 -3.01
C ALA A 76 -14.20 -7.73 -2.11
N ASN A 77 -14.90 -8.86 -1.96
CA ASN A 77 -14.43 -10.06 -1.27
C ASN A 77 -13.45 -10.91 -2.11
N VAL A 78 -12.74 -10.30 -3.06
CA VAL A 78 -11.63 -10.98 -3.76
C VAL A 78 -10.47 -11.22 -2.77
N PRO A 79 -9.56 -12.16 -3.01
CA PRO A 79 -8.45 -12.41 -2.09
C PRO A 79 -7.50 -11.20 -1.97
N ASN A 80 -7.28 -10.49 -3.08
CA ASN A 80 -6.30 -9.41 -3.24
C ASN A 80 -6.84 -8.25 -4.09
N ALA A 81 -6.42 -8.13 -5.36
CA ALA A 81 -6.98 -7.26 -6.36
C ALA A 81 -7.04 -7.99 -7.71
N ALA A 82 -7.95 -7.55 -8.57
CA ALA A 82 -8.13 -8.11 -9.89
C ALA A 82 -8.72 -7.11 -10.88
N ALA A 83 -8.14 -7.07 -12.07
CA ALA A 83 -8.72 -6.45 -13.26
C ALA A 83 -9.65 -7.41 -14.01
N VAL A 84 -10.91 -7.02 -14.23
CA VAL A 84 -11.94 -7.90 -14.82
C VAL A 84 -12.90 -7.19 -15.74
N ILE A 85 -13.51 -7.95 -16.66
CA ILE A 85 -14.62 -7.50 -17.48
C ILE A 85 -15.86 -8.31 -17.10
N LEU A 86 -16.86 -7.64 -16.53
CA LEU A 86 -18.13 -8.25 -16.12
C LEU A 86 -19.25 -7.65 -16.95
N LYS A 87 -19.96 -8.49 -17.71
CA LYS A 87 -21.10 -8.07 -18.55
C LYS A 87 -20.75 -6.87 -19.46
N GLY A 88 -19.55 -6.90 -20.07
CA GLY A 88 -19.06 -5.86 -20.98
C GLY A 88 -18.52 -4.59 -20.30
N LYS A 89 -18.44 -4.56 -18.96
CA LYS A 89 -17.92 -3.41 -18.21
C LYS A 89 -16.64 -3.76 -17.46
N ARG A 90 -15.65 -2.87 -17.51
CA ARG A 90 -14.34 -3.02 -16.85
C ARG A 90 -14.43 -2.67 -15.37
N TYR A 91 -13.79 -3.47 -14.54
CA TYR A 91 -13.71 -3.26 -13.10
C TYR A 91 -12.31 -3.55 -12.58
N ILE A 92 -11.87 -2.73 -11.63
CA ILE A 92 -10.80 -3.08 -10.70
C ILE A 92 -11.48 -3.44 -9.38
N LEU A 93 -11.38 -4.71 -9.01
CA LEU A 93 -11.86 -5.21 -7.72
C LEU A 93 -10.68 -5.27 -6.76
N TYR A 94 -10.85 -4.81 -5.52
CA TYR A 94 -9.80 -4.90 -4.51
C TYR A 94 -10.35 -5.28 -3.15
N ASN A 95 -9.53 -5.92 -2.33
CA ASN A 95 -9.86 -6.27 -0.95
C ASN A 95 -9.24 -5.24 0.01
N PRO A 96 -10.05 -4.42 0.69
CA PRO A 96 -9.56 -3.40 1.62
C PRO A 96 -8.66 -3.96 2.73
N LYS A 97 -9.02 -5.12 3.28
CA LYS A 97 -8.27 -5.75 4.38
C LYS A 97 -6.89 -6.20 3.89
N PHE A 98 -6.83 -6.78 2.70
CA PHE A 98 -5.57 -7.16 2.09
C PHE A 98 -4.68 -5.93 1.82
N MET A 99 -5.23 -4.86 1.25
CA MET A 99 -4.50 -3.60 1.01
C MET A 99 -3.95 -2.99 2.30
N ALA A 100 -4.76 -2.93 3.36
CA ALA A 100 -4.32 -2.42 4.65
C ALA A 100 -3.20 -3.29 5.26
N ASN A 101 -3.32 -4.61 5.14
CA ASN A 101 -2.31 -5.53 5.64
C ASN A 101 -0.99 -5.41 4.89
N ILE A 102 -1.01 -5.31 3.56
CA ILE A 102 0.23 -5.21 2.79
C ILE A 102 0.94 -3.89 3.08
N ASN A 103 0.22 -2.76 3.17
CA ASN A 103 0.81 -1.48 3.56
C ASN A 103 1.48 -1.55 4.93
N SER A 104 0.84 -2.23 5.90
CA SER A 104 1.39 -2.45 7.24
C SER A 104 2.69 -3.26 7.20
N VAL A 105 2.72 -4.36 6.43
CA VAL A 105 3.89 -5.23 6.30
C VAL A 105 5.06 -4.52 5.60
N THR A 106 4.77 -3.73 4.56
CA THR A 106 5.80 -2.97 3.82
C THR A 106 6.16 -1.63 4.49
N GLY A 107 5.39 -1.18 5.48
CA GLY A 107 5.57 0.10 6.15
C GLY A 107 5.27 1.34 5.30
N SER A 108 4.48 1.20 4.24
CA SER A 108 4.29 2.24 3.22
C SER A 108 2.99 2.06 2.42
N ASP A 109 2.32 3.17 2.10
CA ASP A 109 1.11 3.15 1.26
C ASP A 109 1.40 2.92 -0.22
N TRP A 110 2.67 3.05 -0.63
CA TRP A 110 3.11 2.72 -1.99
C TRP A 110 2.78 1.28 -2.37
N ALA A 111 2.63 0.40 -1.38
CA ALA A 111 2.27 -0.98 -1.62
C ALA A 111 0.89 -1.12 -2.29
N ALA A 112 -0.18 -0.66 -1.65
CA ALA A 112 -1.51 -0.68 -2.25
C ALA A 112 -1.57 0.09 -3.58
N ILE A 113 -0.85 1.21 -3.71
CA ILE A 113 -0.76 1.98 -4.96
C ILE A 113 -0.13 1.14 -6.08
N SER A 114 0.96 0.41 -5.79
CA SER A 114 1.63 -0.49 -6.74
C SER A 114 0.69 -1.59 -7.25
N ILE A 115 -0.10 -2.18 -6.35
CA ILE A 115 -1.08 -3.22 -6.72
C ILE A 115 -2.16 -2.63 -7.62
N LEU A 116 -2.74 -1.48 -7.26
CA LEU A 116 -3.75 -0.83 -8.11
C LEU A 116 -3.19 -0.42 -9.47
N ALA A 117 -1.97 0.10 -9.52
CA ALA A 117 -1.30 0.45 -10.78
C ALA A 117 -1.08 -0.79 -11.66
N HIS A 118 -0.65 -1.90 -11.07
CA HIS A 118 -0.47 -3.18 -11.76
C HIS A 118 -1.79 -3.65 -12.40
N GLU A 119 -2.89 -3.67 -11.64
CA GLU A 119 -4.21 -4.06 -12.18
C GLU A 119 -4.71 -3.13 -13.29
N ILE A 120 -4.46 -1.82 -13.16
CA ILE A 120 -4.74 -0.85 -14.23
C ILE A 120 -3.91 -1.16 -15.48
N GLY A 121 -2.64 -1.55 -15.31
CA GLY A 121 -1.75 -2.00 -16.37
C GLY A 121 -2.34 -3.16 -17.19
N HIS A 122 -2.93 -4.16 -16.52
CA HIS A 122 -3.63 -5.25 -17.22
C HIS A 122 -4.77 -4.75 -18.12
N HIS A 123 -5.56 -3.78 -17.68
CA HIS A 123 -6.63 -3.21 -18.50
C HIS A 123 -6.11 -2.36 -19.67
N LEU A 124 -5.05 -1.58 -19.45
CA LEU A 124 -4.48 -0.69 -20.47
C LEU A 124 -3.78 -1.48 -21.58
N ASN A 125 -3.04 -2.53 -21.21
CA ASN A 125 -2.34 -3.38 -22.16
C ASN A 125 -3.24 -4.45 -22.81
N GLY A 126 -4.54 -4.46 -22.47
CA GLY A 126 -5.51 -5.38 -23.07
C GLY A 126 -5.40 -6.83 -22.59
N HIS A 127 -4.69 -7.09 -21.48
CA HIS A 127 -4.50 -8.44 -20.93
C HIS A 127 -5.81 -9.10 -20.48
N THR A 128 -6.86 -8.30 -20.23
CA THR A 128 -8.17 -8.79 -19.81
C THR A 128 -9.13 -9.09 -20.97
N LEU A 129 -8.70 -9.01 -22.23
CA LEU A 129 -9.59 -9.13 -23.40
C LEU A 129 -9.78 -10.58 -23.89
N ASP A 130 -8.77 -11.43 -23.74
CA ASP A 130 -8.78 -12.80 -24.25
C ASP A 130 -9.27 -13.84 -23.23
N ASN A 131 -9.58 -13.41 -21.99
CA ASN A 131 -9.99 -14.25 -20.87
C ASN A 131 -9.02 -15.41 -20.57
N VAL A 132 -7.73 -15.28 -20.90
CA VAL A 132 -6.72 -16.31 -20.61
C VAL A 132 -6.16 -16.15 -19.18
N GLY A 133 -6.27 -14.96 -18.61
CA GLY A 133 -5.72 -14.64 -17.29
C GLY A 133 -4.21 -14.38 -17.32
N SER A 134 -3.58 -14.50 -16.15
CA SER A 134 -2.16 -14.19 -15.95
C SER A 134 -1.23 -15.11 -16.75
N ARG A 135 -0.31 -14.48 -17.49
CA ARG A 135 0.80 -15.12 -18.21
C ARG A 135 2.11 -14.40 -17.83
N PRO A 136 3.27 -15.07 -17.89
CA PRO A 136 4.52 -14.45 -17.48
C PRO A 136 4.78 -13.09 -18.12
N GLN A 137 4.60 -12.96 -19.44
CA GLN A 137 4.81 -11.68 -20.12
C GLN A 137 3.83 -10.59 -19.68
N THR A 138 2.54 -10.94 -19.52
CA THR A 138 1.52 -9.95 -19.14
C THR A 138 1.73 -9.42 -17.71
N GLU A 139 2.27 -10.27 -16.82
CA GLU A 139 2.65 -9.87 -15.47
C GLU A 139 3.86 -8.91 -15.48
N LEU A 140 4.88 -9.19 -16.30
CA LEU A 140 6.05 -8.30 -16.44
C LEU A 140 5.67 -6.95 -17.04
N ASP A 141 4.79 -6.94 -18.05
CA ASP A 141 4.28 -5.72 -18.66
C ASP A 141 3.49 -4.86 -17.64
N ALA A 142 2.70 -5.51 -16.77
CA ALA A 142 1.95 -4.84 -15.71
C ALA A 142 2.86 -4.36 -14.56
N ASP A 143 3.91 -5.11 -14.22
CA ASP A 143 4.97 -4.71 -13.28
C ASP A 143 5.76 -3.50 -13.77
N GLU A 144 6.15 -3.49 -15.04
CA GLU A 144 6.84 -2.36 -15.66
C GLU A 144 5.94 -1.12 -15.70
N PHE A 145 4.65 -1.29 -15.99
CA PHE A 145 3.69 -0.18 -15.91
C PHE A 145 3.55 0.35 -14.47
N SER A 146 3.44 -0.54 -13.48
CA SER A 146 3.37 -0.15 -12.06
C SER A 146 4.61 0.63 -11.64
N GLY A 147 5.81 0.15 -11.98
CA GLY A 147 7.06 0.85 -11.71
C GLY A 147 7.10 2.25 -12.32
N PHE A 148 6.65 2.41 -13.57
CA PHE A 148 6.55 3.72 -14.22
C PHE A 148 5.62 4.66 -13.45
N VAL A 149 4.41 4.21 -13.13
CA VAL A 149 3.42 5.01 -12.39
C VAL A 149 3.99 5.46 -11.04
N LEU A 150 4.61 4.56 -10.29
CA LEU A 150 5.17 4.87 -8.99
C LEU A 150 6.32 5.87 -9.08
N GLY A 151 7.20 5.74 -10.08
CA GLY A 151 8.23 6.73 -10.36
C GLY A 151 7.66 8.11 -10.68
N ARG A 152 6.59 8.19 -11.50
CA ARG A 152 5.91 9.46 -11.82
C ARG A 152 5.23 10.09 -10.61
N LEU A 153 4.78 9.29 -9.64
CA LEU A 153 4.18 9.75 -8.39
C LEU A 153 5.25 10.11 -7.32
N GLY A 154 6.53 9.86 -7.58
CA GLY A 154 7.64 10.24 -6.69
C GLY A 154 8.06 9.17 -5.68
N ALA A 155 7.63 7.92 -5.86
CA ALA A 155 8.10 6.81 -5.03
C ALA A 155 9.61 6.57 -5.23
N THR A 156 10.31 6.12 -4.18
CA THR A 156 11.67 5.60 -4.37
C THR A 156 11.63 4.26 -5.11
N LEU A 157 12.74 3.82 -5.69
CA LEU A 157 12.82 2.48 -6.28
C LEU A 157 12.51 1.39 -5.23
N ALA A 158 12.97 1.58 -3.99
CA ALA A 158 12.70 0.66 -2.89
C ALA A 158 11.20 0.57 -2.59
N ASP A 159 10.49 1.70 -2.55
CA ASP A 159 9.03 1.73 -2.41
C ASP A 159 8.34 1.00 -3.57
N ALA A 160 8.79 1.26 -4.81
CA ALA A 160 8.22 0.64 -6.00
C ALA A 160 8.38 -0.89 -6.00
N GLN A 161 9.47 -1.38 -5.43
CA GLN A 161 9.80 -2.81 -5.34
C GLN A 161 9.30 -3.48 -4.06
N ALA A 162 8.84 -2.73 -3.05
CA ALA A 162 8.58 -3.24 -1.71
C ALA A 162 7.62 -4.44 -1.70
N VAL A 163 6.49 -4.32 -2.38
CA VAL A 163 5.45 -5.36 -2.43
C VAL A 163 5.98 -6.65 -3.04
N MET A 164 6.57 -6.56 -4.24
CA MET A 164 7.13 -7.73 -4.92
C MET A 164 8.30 -8.34 -4.15
N GLY A 165 9.11 -7.51 -3.50
CA GLY A 165 10.17 -7.94 -2.59
C GLY A 165 9.63 -8.80 -1.45
N THR A 166 8.49 -8.42 -0.86
CA THR A 166 7.86 -9.14 0.25
C THR A 166 7.19 -10.43 -0.20
N ILE A 167 6.38 -10.40 -1.26
CA ILE A 167 5.37 -11.46 -1.48
C ILE A 167 5.66 -12.40 -2.63
N ALA A 168 6.51 -12.02 -3.60
CA ALA A 168 6.68 -12.82 -4.81
C ALA A 168 7.41 -14.13 -4.53
N SER A 169 7.09 -15.18 -5.30
CA SER A 169 7.83 -16.45 -5.27
C SER A 169 9.23 -16.26 -5.84
N ILE A 170 10.24 -16.81 -5.17
CA ILE A 170 11.63 -16.79 -5.68
C ILE A 170 11.72 -17.55 -7.01
N LYS A 171 11.00 -18.67 -7.16
CA LYS A 171 11.09 -19.55 -8.33
C LYS A 171 10.10 -19.21 -9.44
N GLY A 172 9.06 -18.42 -9.16
CA GLY A 172 7.94 -18.22 -10.08
C GLY A 172 7.05 -19.46 -10.23
N SER A 173 6.20 -19.45 -11.25
CA SER A 173 5.27 -20.52 -11.64
C SER A 173 5.02 -20.47 -13.15
N HIS A 174 4.09 -21.28 -13.66
CA HIS A 174 3.72 -21.25 -15.09
C HIS A 174 3.09 -19.91 -15.50
N SER A 175 2.33 -19.27 -14.62
CA SER A 175 1.63 -18.01 -14.90
C SER A 175 2.34 -16.77 -14.34
N HIS A 176 3.20 -16.93 -13.34
CA HIS A 176 3.85 -15.82 -12.64
C HIS A 176 5.38 -15.91 -12.74
N PRO A 177 6.07 -14.86 -13.20
CA PRO A 177 7.54 -14.86 -13.28
C PRO A 177 8.20 -15.00 -11.91
N PRO A 178 9.48 -15.42 -11.84
CA PRO A 178 10.24 -15.38 -10.60
C PRO A 178 10.42 -13.94 -10.10
N LYS A 179 10.59 -13.78 -8.78
CA LYS A 179 10.74 -12.49 -8.11
C LYS A 179 11.78 -11.58 -8.76
N SER A 180 12.91 -12.12 -9.18
CA SER A 180 13.98 -11.34 -9.83
C SER A 180 13.48 -10.58 -11.04
N ASP A 181 12.71 -11.25 -11.89
CA ASP A 181 12.28 -10.73 -13.19
C ASP A 181 11.21 -9.66 -12.98
N ARG A 182 10.30 -9.90 -12.02
CA ARG A 182 9.29 -8.92 -11.59
C ARG A 182 9.94 -7.65 -11.04
N LEU A 183 10.96 -7.79 -10.18
CA LEU A 183 11.70 -6.64 -9.63
C LEU A 183 12.46 -5.87 -10.71
N ILE A 184 13.02 -6.55 -11.72
CA ILE A 184 13.70 -5.93 -12.86
C ILE A 184 12.70 -5.15 -13.72
N ALA A 185 11.53 -5.72 -14.01
CA ALA A 185 10.47 -5.04 -14.76
C ALA A 185 10.00 -3.76 -14.05
N ILE A 186 9.74 -3.83 -12.74
CA ILE A 186 9.42 -2.65 -11.93
C ILE A 186 10.52 -1.58 -12.03
N ALA A 187 11.79 -1.98 -11.90
CA ALA A 187 12.92 -1.05 -11.99
C ALA A 187 13.01 -0.40 -13.37
N ALA A 188 12.79 -1.17 -14.45
CA ALA A 188 12.78 -0.65 -15.82
C ALA A 188 11.70 0.42 -16.01
N GLY A 189 10.47 0.15 -15.54
CA GLY A 189 9.38 1.13 -15.54
C GLY A 189 9.72 2.40 -14.77
N TRP A 190 10.21 2.24 -13.54
CA TRP A 190 10.57 3.35 -12.66
C TRP A 190 11.67 4.24 -13.27
N ASN A 191 12.69 3.63 -13.90
CA ASN A 191 13.74 4.36 -14.59
C ASN A 191 13.20 5.15 -15.79
N ARG A 192 12.28 4.56 -16.59
CA ARG A 192 11.62 5.26 -17.70
C ARG A 192 10.80 6.47 -17.23
N ALA A 193 10.29 6.45 -16.00
CA ALA A 193 9.59 7.58 -15.41
C ALA A 193 10.53 8.75 -15.03
N GLY A 194 11.84 8.64 -15.26
CA GLY A 194 12.84 9.64 -14.89
C GLY A 194 13.37 9.48 -13.46
N GLY A 195 13.03 8.38 -12.78
CA GLY A 195 13.42 8.12 -11.39
C GLY A 195 12.96 9.22 -10.43
N THR A 196 13.75 9.49 -9.39
CA THR A 196 13.46 10.55 -8.41
C THR A 196 13.57 11.97 -8.98
N ALA A 197 14.07 12.14 -10.21
CA ALA A 197 14.34 13.45 -10.79
C ALA A 197 13.09 14.25 -11.16
N ILE A 198 11.88 13.65 -11.12
CA ILE A 198 10.61 14.36 -11.41
C ILE A 198 9.82 14.73 -10.15
N ALA A 199 10.46 14.76 -8.98
CA ALA A 199 9.87 15.32 -7.76
C ALA A 199 9.79 16.87 -7.83
N ALA A 200 8.92 17.38 -8.70
CA ALA A 200 8.50 18.78 -8.72
C ALA A 200 6.98 18.86 -8.66
N GLN A 201 6.43 18.40 -7.53
CA GLN A 201 5.48 19.14 -6.69
C GLN A 201 5.07 18.22 -5.51
N PRO A 202 5.14 18.68 -4.25
CA PRO A 202 4.76 17.87 -3.11
C PRO A 202 3.24 17.66 -3.15
N VAL A 203 2.80 16.45 -3.46
CA VAL A 203 1.47 16.01 -3.04
C VAL A 203 1.53 15.93 -1.52
N VAL A 204 1.02 16.95 -0.86
CA VAL A 204 0.86 17.00 0.60
C VAL A 204 -0.04 15.82 1.00
N GLN A 205 0.57 14.71 1.35
CA GLN A 205 -0.06 13.65 2.12
C GLN A 205 0.27 13.93 3.60
N THR A 206 -0.66 14.55 4.30
CA THR A 206 -0.61 14.61 5.77
C THR A 206 -0.85 13.20 6.30
N GLN A 207 0.22 12.47 6.63
CA GLN A 207 0.11 11.37 7.59
C GLN A 207 -0.14 11.98 8.98
N PRO A 208 -1.15 11.52 9.75
CA PRO A 208 -1.22 11.83 11.16
C PRO A 208 -0.04 11.16 11.87
N GLU A 209 0.93 11.98 12.30
CA GLU A 209 2.04 11.53 13.12
C GLU A 209 1.48 10.93 14.42
N LYS A 210 1.80 9.66 14.69
CA LYS A 210 1.51 9.03 15.99
C LYS A 210 2.20 9.89 17.06
N PRO A 211 1.50 10.39 18.09
CA PRO A 211 2.14 11.18 19.12
C PRO A 211 3.18 10.33 19.85
N LYS A 212 4.46 10.71 19.71
CA LYS A 212 5.51 10.24 20.63
C LYS A 212 5.16 10.73 22.05
N PRO A 213 5.44 9.95 23.10
CA PRO A 213 5.21 10.39 24.47
C PRO A 213 5.95 11.70 24.71
N VAL A 214 5.20 12.74 25.08
CA VAL A 214 5.76 14.01 25.55
C VAL A 214 6.49 13.71 26.84
N VAL A 215 7.83 13.71 26.78
CA VAL A 215 8.65 13.88 27.98
C VAL A 215 8.39 15.31 28.44
N ILE A 216 7.69 15.44 29.55
CA ILE A 216 7.47 16.72 30.23
C ILE A 216 8.86 17.25 30.61
N ALA A 217 9.33 18.26 29.88
CA ALA A 217 10.53 18.99 30.25
C ALA A 217 10.25 19.76 31.54
N GLU A 218 10.86 19.33 32.64
CA GLU A 218 10.98 20.14 33.84
C GLU A 218 11.74 21.44 33.53
N LYS A 219 11.24 22.52 34.13
CA LYS A 219 11.73 23.89 34.02
C LYS A 219 13.23 23.97 34.40
N PRO A 220 14.08 24.72 33.68
CA PRO A 220 15.50 24.83 34.03
C PRO A 220 15.67 25.50 35.39
N LYS A 221 16.31 24.80 36.34
CA LYS A 221 16.98 25.43 37.48
C LYS A 221 18.33 25.96 37.00
N GLU A 222 18.56 27.23 37.28
CA GLU A 222 19.83 27.93 37.12
C GLU A 222 20.93 27.18 37.89
N VAL A 223 21.94 26.66 37.16
CA VAL A 223 23.14 26.04 37.73
C VAL A 223 24.36 26.77 37.19
N THR A 224 25.09 27.33 38.14
CA THR A 224 26.33 28.10 38.05
C THR A 224 27.43 27.38 37.29
N GLN A 225 28.17 28.12 36.46
CA GLN A 225 29.30 27.62 35.67
C GLN A 225 30.41 27.03 36.55
N PRO A 226 30.96 25.84 36.23
CA PRO A 226 32.16 25.34 36.88
C PRO A 226 33.42 26.02 36.31
N LYS A 227 34.26 26.49 37.23
CA LYS A 227 35.59 27.10 37.03
C LYS A 227 36.50 26.13 36.27
N GLN A 228 37.13 26.59 35.19
CA GLN A 228 38.17 25.83 34.48
C GLN A 228 39.34 25.52 35.43
N VAL A 229 39.62 24.23 35.63
CA VAL A 229 40.83 23.76 36.31
C VAL A 229 41.92 23.63 35.25
N LEU A 230 42.95 24.48 35.36
CA LEU A 230 44.18 24.39 34.58
C LEU A 230 44.93 23.12 35.00
N VAL A 231 45.03 22.14 34.11
CA VAL A 231 45.88 20.96 34.33
C VAL A 231 47.33 21.38 34.02
N GLU A 232 48.11 21.64 35.06
CA GLU A 232 49.55 21.87 34.93
C GLU A 232 50.24 20.59 34.43
N ARG A 233 50.93 20.70 33.29
CA ARG A 233 51.75 19.63 32.74
C ARG A 233 53.08 19.60 33.50
N ASN A 234 53.36 18.50 34.19
CA ASN A 234 54.66 18.30 34.84
C ASN A 234 55.76 18.15 33.77
N LEU A 235 56.70 19.10 33.74
CA LEU A 235 57.89 19.06 32.90
C LEU A 235 58.83 17.94 33.36
N THR A 236 59.32 17.18 32.39
CA THR A 236 60.32 16.13 32.58
C THR A 236 61.65 16.70 33.07
N ARG A 237 62.51 15.84 33.63
CA ARG A 237 63.83 16.25 34.16
C ARG A 237 64.74 16.86 33.08
N GLU A 238 64.57 16.43 31.83
CA GLU A 238 65.33 16.95 30.68
C GLU A 238 64.86 18.36 30.29
N GLU A 239 63.55 18.62 30.33
CA GLU A 239 62.98 19.94 30.00
C GLU A 239 63.36 21.02 31.02
N ARG A 240 63.59 20.66 32.29
CA ARG A 240 64.07 21.61 33.32
C ARG A 240 65.52 22.04 33.15
N ILE A 241 66.36 21.21 32.52
CA ILE A 241 67.79 21.48 32.35
C ILE A 241 68.03 22.42 31.15
N GLN A 242 67.15 22.41 30.15
CA GLN A 242 67.25 23.35 29.02
C GLN A 242 66.78 24.78 29.36
N GLN A 243 65.94 24.95 30.38
CA GLN A 243 65.39 26.25 30.73
C GLN A 243 66.31 27.11 31.61
N SER A 244 67.36 26.52 32.20
CA SER A 244 68.34 27.19 33.05
C SER A 244 69.63 27.62 32.33
N ALA A 245 69.69 27.49 31.00
CA ALA A 245 70.87 27.86 30.20
C ALA A 245 70.75 29.23 29.49
N HIS A 246 69.72 30.04 29.80
CA HIS A 246 69.50 31.38 29.21
C HIS A 246 69.16 32.45 30.26
N ILE A 247 69.90 32.48 31.37
CA ILE A 247 70.06 33.67 32.22
C ILE A 247 71.54 33.82 32.56
#